data_AF-A0A1G2V9S2-F1
#
_entry.id   AF-A0A1G2V9S2-F1
#
_cell.length_a   1.000
_cell.length_b   1.000
_cell.length_c   1.000
_cell.angle_alpha   90.00
_cell.angle_beta   90.00
_cell.angle_gamma   90.00
#
_symmetry.space_group_name_H-M   'P 1'
#
loop_
_entity.id
_entity.type
_entity.pdbx_description
1 polymer ?
#
loop_
_entity_poly.entity_id
_entity_poly.type
_entity_poly.pdbx_seq_one_letter_code
_entity_poly.pdbx_strand_id
1 'polypeptide(L)'
;MDIKTLDEKVAELLVGLPRELSSVVRDKIAFYKTKQPAFNTEEIYKEARALVRLEMLAYLDRREYLGMYNRRFAEHKISEYIRKIVARPSMGDKDLYCLARVNFDLNGLKALNDLGGHEVGNKGLKLFANILNFGATTIWLRDELRLEVTTSAEGGDEFGLVVFGHLDLRELAPTIVHRYFEEVYSADVSHFLNFANPEIREKLRMLGIADEVPPDFVFRISTSVGVSFFGEAFDKIEVAKSQAKFTEIEQALINAMFHLADTQSLAHKSVFKRNLGGKNPVLSGLYARMSREVIHLEKELNVCRQRILELEQKHKTN
;
A
#
# COMPACT_ATOMS: atom_id res chain seq x y z
N MET A 1 1.51 41.43 -11.02
CA MET A 1 1.48 40.46 -12.15
C MET A 1 0.35 40.78 -13.12
N ASP A 2 0.49 40.56 -14.43
CA ASP A 2 -0.63 40.69 -15.38
C ASP A 2 -1.44 39.37 -15.49
N ILE A 3 -2.58 39.38 -16.19
CA ILE A 3 -3.46 38.21 -16.32
C ILE A 3 -2.78 37.07 -17.09
N LYS A 4 -1.96 37.39 -18.11
CA LYS A 4 -1.27 36.38 -18.92
C LYS A 4 -0.24 35.63 -18.08
N THR A 5 0.56 36.36 -17.31
CA THR A 5 1.56 35.81 -16.39
C THR A 5 0.90 35.01 -15.27
N LEU A 6 -0.26 35.46 -14.76
CA LEU A 6 -1.07 34.68 -13.82
C LEU A 6 -1.48 33.33 -14.42
N ASP A 7 -1.91 33.31 -15.68
CA ASP A 7 -2.39 32.09 -16.34
C ASP A 7 -1.29 31.08 -16.59
N GLU A 8 -0.11 31.55 -16.98
CA GLU A 8 1.09 30.72 -17.11
C GLU A 8 1.47 30.10 -15.76
N LYS A 9 1.56 30.91 -14.69
CA LYS A 9 1.90 30.40 -13.35
C LYS A 9 0.85 29.48 -12.75
N VAL A 10 -0.43 29.73 -13.00
CA VAL A 10 -1.50 28.80 -12.56
C VAL A 10 -1.42 27.51 -13.36
N ALA A 11 -1.18 27.57 -14.68
CA ALA A 11 -0.99 26.36 -15.48
C ALA A 11 0.19 25.51 -14.96
N GLU A 12 1.30 26.13 -14.57
CA GLU A 12 2.43 25.46 -13.91
C GLU A 12 2.03 24.78 -12.59
N LEU A 13 1.25 25.45 -11.74
CA LEU A 13 0.76 24.87 -10.47
C LEU A 13 -0.15 23.64 -10.70
N LEU A 14 -0.83 23.59 -11.85
CA LEU A 14 -1.74 22.49 -12.20
C LEU A 14 -1.02 21.32 -12.88
N VAL A 15 0.27 21.46 -13.20
CA VAL A 15 1.05 20.34 -13.74
C VAL A 15 1.11 19.22 -12.71
N GLY A 16 0.61 18.05 -13.08
CA GLY A 16 0.56 16.87 -12.20
C GLY A 16 -0.70 16.80 -11.32
N LEU A 17 -1.62 17.76 -11.39
CA LEU A 17 -2.95 17.62 -10.83
C LEU A 17 -3.89 16.94 -11.84
N PRO A 18 -4.66 15.92 -11.44
CA PRO A 18 -5.69 15.31 -12.28
C PRO A 18 -6.66 16.33 -12.85
N ARG A 19 -7.21 16.01 -14.01
CA ARG A 19 -8.10 16.91 -14.76
C ARG A 19 -9.29 17.39 -13.93
N GLU A 20 -9.87 16.53 -13.10
CA GLU A 20 -11.01 16.88 -12.24
C GLU A 20 -10.64 17.94 -11.21
N LEU A 21 -9.54 17.74 -10.47
CA LEU A 21 -9.09 18.70 -9.47
C LEU A 21 -8.55 19.97 -10.12
N SER A 22 -7.84 19.81 -11.24
CA SER A 22 -7.43 20.92 -12.09
C SER A 22 -8.63 21.73 -12.58
N SER A 23 -9.77 21.10 -12.88
CA SER A 23 -11.00 21.81 -13.26
C SER A 23 -11.54 22.62 -12.09
N VAL A 24 -11.62 22.03 -10.89
CA VAL A 24 -12.07 22.74 -9.68
C VAL A 24 -11.23 23.99 -9.43
N VAL A 25 -9.90 23.87 -9.51
CA VAL A 25 -9.01 25.02 -9.38
C VAL A 25 -9.23 26.01 -10.52
N ARG A 26 -9.28 25.57 -11.79
CA ARG A 26 -9.50 26.45 -12.95
C ARG A 26 -10.82 27.22 -12.86
N ASP A 27 -11.91 26.57 -12.47
CA ASP A 27 -13.24 27.18 -12.36
C ASP A 27 -13.24 28.26 -11.26
N LYS A 28 -12.56 27.99 -10.14
CA LYS A 28 -12.43 28.95 -9.04
C LYS A 28 -11.55 30.14 -9.41
N ILE A 29 -10.45 29.90 -10.12
CA ILE A 29 -9.57 30.97 -10.64
C ILE A 29 -10.29 31.81 -11.70
N ALA A 30 -11.04 31.18 -12.61
CA ALA A 30 -11.87 31.87 -13.57
C ALA A 30 -12.89 32.78 -12.88
N PHE A 31 -13.56 32.27 -11.84
CA PHE A 31 -14.46 33.07 -11.00
C PHE A 31 -13.75 34.29 -10.39
N TYR A 32 -12.58 34.14 -9.75
CA TYR A 32 -11.89 35.27 -9.13
C TYR A 32 -11.44 36.33 -10.14
N LYS A 33 -11.04 35.93 -11.35
CA LYS A 33 -10.77 36.88 -12.43
C LYS A 33 -11.98 37.76 -12.77
N THR A 34 -13.20 37.22 -12.73
CA THR A 34 -14.42 38.01 -12.97
C THR A 34 -14.72 39.04 -11.88
N LYS A 35 -14.04 38.95 -10.73
CA LYS A 35 -14.24 39.83 -9.58
C LYS A 35 -13.17 40.92 -9.46
N GLN A 36 -12.33 41.11 -10.48
CA GLN A 36 -11.42 42.24 -10.51
C GLN A 36 -12.18 43.57 -10.50
N PRO A 37 -11.70 44.60 -9.76
CA PRO A 37 -10.40 44.66 -9.08
C PRO A 37 -10.40 44.16 -7.62
N ALA A 38 -11.51 43.63 -7.10
CA ALA A 38 -11.62 43.24 -5.68
C ALA A 38 -10.61 42.16 -5.26
N PHE A 39 -10.16 41.34 -6.21
CA PHE A 39 -9.02 40.43 -6.04
C PHE A 39 -7.94 40.81 -7.04
N ASN A 40 -6.76 41.19 -6.56
CA ASN A 40 -5.63 41.45 -7.44
C ASN A 40 -5.00 40.14 -7.93
N THR A 41 -4.20 40.20 -9.00
CA THR A 41 -3.61 39.01 -9.63
C THR A 41 -2.67 38.22 -8.70
N GLU A 42 -2.01 38.87 -7.74
CA GLU A 42 -1.16 38.18 -6.75
C GLU A 42 -2.01 37.39 -5.74
N GLU A 43 -3.14 37.95 -5.31
CA GLU A 43 -4.11 37.27 -4.43
C GLU A 43 -4.75 36.07 -5.12
N ILE A 44 -5.14 36.20 -6.39
CA ILE A 44 -5.68 35.10 -7.19
C ILE A 44 -4.64 33.97 -7.31
N TYR A 45 -3.37 34.30 -7.52
CA TYR A 45 -2.30 33.30 -7.60
C TYR A 45 -2.02 32.62 -6.25
N LYS A 46 -2.05 33.38 -5.15
CA LYS A 46 -1.91 32.83 -3.79
C LYS A 46 -3.04 31.85 -3.48
N GLU A 47 -4.27 32.19 -3.86
CA GLU A 47 -5.44 31.32 -3.71
C GLU A 47 -5.33 30.08 -4.61
N ALA A 48 -4.86 30.22 -5.86
CA ALA A 48 -4.59 29.08 -6.74
C ALA A 48 -3.62 28.09 -6.08
N ARG A 49 -2.53 28.58 -5.49
CA ARG A 49 -1.54 27.75 -4.80
C ARG A 49 -2.15 27.04 -3.58
N ALA A 50 -2.98 27.73 -2.81
CA ALA A 50 -3.67 27.16 -1.66
C ALA A 50 -4.65 26.05 -2.08
N LEU A 51 -5.46 26.30 -3.11
CA LEU A 51 -6.39 25.33 -3.67
C LEU A 51 -5.67 24.10 -4.22
N VAL A 52 -4.62 24.29 -5.02
CA VAL A 52 -3.78 23.18 -5.51
C VAL A 52 -3.26 22.33 -4.35
N ARG A 53 -2.74 22.96 -3.30
CA ARG A 53 -2.27 22.25 -2.11
C ARG A 53 -3.39 21.48 -1.40
N LEU A 54 -4.58 22.08 -1.26
CA LEU A 54 -5.76 21.42 -0.68
C LEU A 54 -6.20 20.21 -1.51
N GLU A 55 -6.24 20.36 -2.83
CA GLU A 55 -6.58 19.27 -3.75
C GLU A 55 -5.53 18.15 -3.71
N MET A 56 -4.24 18.47 -3.54
CA MET A 56 -3.19 17.47 -3.33
C MET A 56 -3.35 16.69 -2.01
N LEU A 57 -3.93 17.28 -0.95
CA LEU A 57 -4.23 16.55 0.28
C LEU A 57 -5.22 15.40 0.04
N ALA A 58 -6.09 15.51 -0.97
CA ALA A 58 -7.00 14.44 -1.35
C ALA A 58 -6.26 13.19 -1.88
N TYR A 59 -4.97 13.31 -2.18
CA TYR A 59 -4.10 12.24 -2.67
C TYR A 59 -3.08 11.73 -1.68
N LEU A 60 -2.99 12.32 -0.49
CA LEU A 60 -2.14 11.80 0.56
C LEU A 60 -2.91 10.77 1.40
N ASP A 61 -2.20 9.76 1.91
CA ASP A 61 -2.76 8.88 2.92
C ASP A 61 -2.99 9.67 4.22
N ARG A 62 -4.10 9.38 4.92
CA ARG A 62 -4.45 10.07 6.17
C ARG A 62 -3.47 9.76 7.30
N ARG A 63 -2.74 8.65 7.21
CA ARG A 63 -1.64 8.29 8.11
C ARG A 63 -0.40 9.04 7.68
N GLU A 64 -0.32 10.31 8.05
CA GLU A 64 0.77 11.23 7.67
C GLU A 64 2.17 10.65 7.96
N TYR A 65 2.30 9.81 8.99
CA TYR A 65 3.55 9.16 9.36
C TYR A 65 4.11 8.18 8.31
N LEU A 66 3.29 7.74 7.35
CA LEU A 66 3.73 6.90 6.23
C LEU A 66 4.42 7.71 5.13
N GLY A 67 4.06 9.00 4.98
CA GLY A 67 4.57 9.83 3.88
C GLY A 67 4.27 9.27 2.50
N MET A 68 3.09 8.67 2.30
CA MET A 68 2.68 8.04 1.04
C MET A 68 1.45 8.71 0.44
N TYR A 69 1.32 8.55 -0.88
CA TYR A 69 0.05 8.82 -1.55
C TYR A 69 -1.00 7.75 -1.20
N ASN A 70 -2.27 8.04 -1.45
CA ASN A 70 -3.35 7.07 -1.29
C ASN A 70 -3.68 6.35 -2.61
N ARG A 71 -4.53 5.33 -2.52
CA ARG A 71 -5.04 4.58 -3.69
C ARG A 71 -5.56 5.47 -4.82
N ARG A 72 -6.28 6.55 -4.50
CA ARG A 72 -6.86 7.45 -5.50
C ARG A 72 -5.78 8.11 -6.36
N PHE A 73 -4.60 8.35 -5.81
CA PHE A 73 -3.47 8.87 -6.57
C PHE A 73 -2.85 7.80 -7.49
N ALA A 74 -2.76 6.55 -7.03
CA ALA A 74 -2.32 5.44 -7.87
C ALA A 74 -3.25 5.25 -9.07
N GLU A 75 -4.57 5.28 -8.86
CA GLU A 75 -5.58 5.25 -9.93
C GLU A 75 -5.40 6.42 -10.91
N HIS A 76 -5.14 7.62 -10.39
CA HIS A 76 -4.85 8.79 -11.23
C HIS A 76 -3.59 8.59 -12.08
N LYS A 77 -2.49 8.08 -11.51
CA LYS A 77 -1.25 7.83 -12.26
C LYS A 77 -1.44 6.76 -13.32
N ILE A 78 -2.17 5.68 -13.03
CA ILE A 78 -2.52 4.67 -14.03
C ILE A 78 -3.32 5.30 -15.18
N SER A 79 -4.34 6.12 -14.88
CA SER A 79 -5.10 6.89 -15.88
C SER A 79 -4.19 7.75 -16.76
N GLU A 80 -3.28 8.53 -16.14
CA GLU A 80 -2.32 9.36 -16.86
C GLU A 80 -1.47 8.53 -17.84
N TYR A 81 -0.97 7.37 -17.39
CA TYR A 81 -0.12 6.50 -18.19
C TYR A 81 -0.88 5.78 -19.30
N ILE A 82 -2.11 5.31 -19.06
CA ILE A 82 -2.99 4.76 -20.10
C ILE A 82 -3.16 5.78 -21.22
N ARG A 83 -3.46 7.04 -20.88
CA ARG A 83 -3.61 8.12 -21.89
C ARG A 83 -2.33 8.37 -22.66
N LYS A 84 -1.17 8.38 -21.99
CA LYS A 84 0.15 8.51 -22.66
C LYS A 84 0.41 7.36 -23.63
N ILE A 85 0.03 6.13 -23.30
CA ILE A 85 0.19 4.96 -24.18
C ILE A 85 -0.75 5.07 -25.38
N VAL A 86 -2.04 5.33 -25.15
CA VAL A 86 -3.07 5.42 -26.20
C VAL A 86 -2.83 6.57 -27.18
N ALA A 87 -2.20 7.66 -26.72
CA ALA A 87 -1.86 8.80 -27.58
C ALA A 87 -0.63 8.58 -28.48
N ARG A 88 0.06 7.43 -28.40
CA ARG A 88 1.24 7.16 -29.23
C ARG A 88 0.86 7.03 -30.71
N PRO A 89 1.64 7.59 -31.66
CA PRO A 89 1.35 7.49 -33.10
C PRO A 89 1.33 6.06 -33.65
N SER A 90 2.12 5.18 -33.05
CA SER A 90 2.18 3.75 -33.32
C SER A 90 2.29 3.01 -32.00
N MET A 91 1.56 1.90 -31.86
CA MET A 91 1.56 1.07 -30.66
C MET A 91 1.86 -0.38 -31.06
N GLY A 92 2.90 -0.95 -30.48
CA GLY A 92 3.20 -2.38 -30.52
C GLY A 92 2.82 -3.09 -29.21
N ASP A 93 2.85 -4.42 -29.21
CA ASP A 93 2.55 -5.24 -28.02
C ASP A 93 3.34 -4.79 -26.79
N LYS A 94 4.65 -4.56 -26.94
CA LYS A 94 5.55 -4.13 -25.84
C LYS A 94 5.13 -2.82 -25.19
N ASP A 95 4.45 -1.93 -25.92
CA ASP A 95 3.96 -0.66 -25.36
C ASP A 95 2.85 -0.89 -24.33
N LEU A 96 2.07 -1.96 -24.46
CA LEU A 96 1.05 -2.32 -23.48
C LEU A 96 1.66 -2.86 -22.17
N TYR A 97 2.91 -3.30 -22.20
CA TYR A 97 3.62 -3.85 -21.05
C TYR A 97 4.63 -2.87 -20.44
N CYS A 98 4.60 -1.60 -20.85
CA CYS A 98 5.41 -0.54 -20.24
C CYS A 98 4.78 0.11 -19.01
N LEU A 99 3.58 -0.34 -18.62
CA LEU A 99 2.83 0.06 -17.43
C LEU A 99 2.49 -1.17 -16.59
N ALA A 100 2.91 -1.18 -15.33
CA ALA A 100 2.60 -2.21 -14.36
C ALA A 100 2.07 -1.60 -13.05
N ARG A 101 1.17 -2.34 -12.41
CA ARG A 101 0.80 -2.14 -11.00
C ARG A 101 1.31 -3.30 -10.19
N VAL A 102 1.98 -3.01 -9.09
CA VAL A 102 2.44 -3.98 -8.11
C VAL A 102 1.64 -3.78 -6.83
N ASN A 103 0.97 -4.83 -6.38
CA ASN A 103 0.29 -4.90 -5.09
C ASN A 103 1.21 -5.47 -4.03
N PHE A 104 1.11 -4.94 -2.82
CA PHE A 104 1.80 -5.44 -1.64
C PHE A 104 0.81 -5.62 -0.50
N ASP A 105 0.86 -6.78 0.14
CA ASP A 105 0.15 -7.05 1.38
C ASP A 105 1.19 -7.32 2.48
N LEU A 106 1.20 -6.49 3.54
CA LEU A 106 2.13 -6.61 4.66
C LEU A 106 1.70 -7.75 5.60
N ASN A 107 2.50 -8.81 5.61
CA ASN A 107 2.36 -9.91 6.55
C ASN A 107 3.10 -9.59 7.87
N GLY A 108 2.47 -9.94 9.00
CA GLY A 108 3.04 -9.77 10.34
C GLY A 108 2.56 -8.54 11.09
N LEU A 109 1.87 -7.59 10.44
CA LEU A 109 1.35 -6.39 11.10
C LEU A 109 0.45 -6.73 12.30
N LYS A 110 -0.42 -7.72 12.15
CA LYS A 110 -1.31 -8.08 13.25
C LYS A 110 -0.59 -8.74 14.43
N ALA A 111 0.47 -9.50 14.18
CA ALA A 111 1.30 -10.03 15.25
C ALA A 111 2.03 -8.89 15.98
N LEU A 112 2.53 -7.87 15.25
CA LEU A 112 3.07 -6.66 15.88
C LEU A 112 2.04 -5.94 16.75
N ASN A 113 0.81 -5.77 16.26
CA ASN A 113 -0.29 -5.16 17.02
C ASN A 113 -0.67 -5.96 18.26
N ASP A 114 -0.79 -7.28 18.14
CA ASP A 114 -1.22 -8.12 19.25
C ASP A 114 -0.16 -8.16 20.36
N LEU A 115 1.13 -8.24 19.98
CA LEU A 115 2.25 -8.28 20.92
C LEU A 115 2.56 -6.92 21.53
N GLY A 116 2.76 -5.90 20.70
CA GLY A 116 3.28 -4.59 21.11
C GLY A 116 2.28 -3.43 21.10
N GLY A 117 1.02 -3.68 20.72
CA GLY A 117 0.00 -2.65 20.58
C GLY A 117 0.07 -1.89 19.25
N HIS A 118 -0.92 -1.01 19.03
CA HIS A 118 -1.06 -0.28 17.76
C HIS A 118 0.10 0.65 17.43
N GLU A 119 0.77 1.24 18.43
CA GLU A 119 1.95 2.07 18.21
C GLU A 119 3.12 1.28 17.62
N VAL A 120 3.31 0.03 18.04
CA VAL A 120 4.31 -0.87 17.46
C VAL A 120 3.91 -1.30 16.05
N GLY A 121 2.63 -1.57 15.81
CA GLY A 121 2.14 -1.80 14.45
C GLY A 121 2.35 -0.61 13.51
N ASN A 122 2.13 0.61 13.98
CA ASN A 122 2.38 1.84 13.22
C ASN A 122 3.86 1.98 12.85
N LYS A 123 4.80 1.61 13.74
CA LYS A 123 6.24 1.53 13.41
C LYS A 123 6.52 0.51 12.32
N GLY A 124 5.88 -0.65 12.38
CA GLY A 124 5.95 -1.67 11.33
C GLY A 124 5.46 -1.18 9.97
N LEU A 125 4.29 -0.53 9.94
CA LEU A 125 3.74 0.10 8.72
C LEU A 125 4.67 1.18 8.18
N LYS A 126 5.23 2.03 9.04
CA LYS A 126 6.16 3.09 8.65
C LYS A 126 7.45 2.54 8.05
N LEU A 127 8.01 1.48 8.65
CA LEU A 127 9.19 0.81 8.11
C LEU A 127 8.89 0.23 6.72
N PHE A 128 7.74 -0.44 6.58
CA PHE A 128 7.32 -1.00 5.29
C PHE A 128 7.13 0.07 4.22
N ALA A 129 6.45 1.18 4.56
CA ALA A 129 6.31 2.33 3.68
C ALA A 129 7.67 2.93 3.27
N ASN A 130 8.62 3.03 4.21
CA ASN A 130 9.97 3.53 3.92
C ASN A 130 10.73 2.60 2.96
N ILE A 131 10.60 1.28 3.10
CA ILE A 131 11.18 0.31 2.15
C ILE A 131 10.58 0.53 0.75
N LEU A 132 9.26 0.71 0.65
CA LEU A 132 8.62 0.96 -0.65
C LEU A 132 8.99 2.34 -1.23
N ASN A 133 9.12 3.39 -0.43
CA ASN A 133 9.44 4.75 -0.91
C ASN A 133 10.92 4.94 -1.25
N PHE A 134 11.81 4.38 -0.42
CA PHE A 134 13.23 4.73 -0.38
C PHE A 134 14.15 3.51 -0.36
N GLY A 135 13.60 2.30 -0.44
CA GLY A 135 14.38 1.08 -0.48
C GLY A 135 15.23 0.94 -1.74
N ALA A 136 16.20 0.03 -1.68
CA ALA A 136 17.13 -0.25 -2.76
C ALA A 136 16.42 -0.66 -4.04
N THR A 137 15.31 -1.40 -3.93
CA THR A 137 14.52 -1.82 -5.10
C THR A 137 13.84 -0.64 -5.79
N THR A 138 13.27 0.29 -5.04
CA THR A 138 12.63 1.50 -5.59
C THR A 138 13.66 2.44 -6.21
N ILE A 139 14.81 2.61 -5.56
CA ILE A 139 15.94 3.40 -6.09
C ILE A 139 16.44 2.79 -7.40
N TRP A 140 16.61 1.46 -7.47
CA TRP A 140 17.02 0.76 -8.69
C TRP A 140 16.03 1.00 -9.84
N LEU A 141 14.73 0.86 -9.59
CA LEU A 141 13.69 1.13 -10.61
C LEU A 141 13.73 2.58 -11.11
N ARG A 142 13.85 3.54 -10.19
CA ARG A 142 13.79 4.97 -10.51
C ARG A 142 15.07 5.51 -11.13
N ASP A 143 16.21 5.22 -10.53
CA ASP A 143 17.47 5.91 -10.82
C ASP A 143 18.32 5.13 -11.83
N GLU A 144 18.39 3.81 -11.70
CA GLU A 144 19.16 2.96 -12.61
C GLU A 144 18.37 2.64 -13.89
N LEU A 145 17.13 2.18 -13.75
CA LEU A 145 16.26 1.86 -14.91
C LEU A 145 15.52 3.08 -15.47
N ARG A 146 15.58 4.23 -14.80
CA ARG A 146 14.94 5.48 -15.24
C ARG A 146 13.44 5.33 -15.51
N LEU A 147 12.76 4.58 -14.65
CA LEU A 147 11.31 4.39 -14.70
C LEU A 147 10.61 5.42 -13.81
N GLU A 148 9.40 5.81 -14.19
CA GLU A 148 8.51 6.53 -13.31
C GLU A 148 7.93 5.56 -12.29
N VAL A 149 8.09 5.88 -11.00
CA VAL A 149 7.68 5.02 -9.88
C VAL A 149 6.83 5.82 -8.92
N THR A 150 5.59 5.39 -8.69
CA THR A 150 4.67 5.98 -7.72
C THR A 150 4.29 4.94 -6.68
N THR A 151 4.49 5.26 -5.40
CA THR A 151 4.09 4.41 -4.27
C THR A 151 2.79 4.91 -3.64
N SER A 152 1.98 3.99 -3.15
CA SER A 152 0.70 4.29 -2.50
C SER A 152 0.46 3.41 -1.28
N ALA A 153 -0.22 3.96 -0.29
CA ALA A 153 -0.90 3.19 0.75
C ALA A 153 -2.38 3.05 0.33
N GLU A 154 -2.85 1.81 0.21
CA GLU A 154 -4.12 1.51 -0.47
C GLU A 154 -5.18 0.93 0.48
N GLY A 155 -4.75 0.41 1.62
CA GLY A 155 -5.61 -0.14 2.66
C GLY A 155 -4.95 -0.13 4.03
N GLY A 156 -5.41 -1.00 4.94
CA GLY A 156 -4.86 -1.11 6.29
C GLY A 156 -3.39 -1.56 6.27
N ASP A 157 -3.15 -2.72 5.69
CA ASP A 157 -1.86 -3.37 5.45
C ASP A 157 -1.52 -3.52 3.96
N GLU A 158 -2.31 -2.90 3.09
CA GLU A 158 -2.18 -2.96 1.63
C GLU A 158 -1.51 -1.71 1.08
N PHE A 159 -0.57 -1.91 0.16
CA PHE A 159 0.23 -0.87 -0.48
C PHE A 159 0.38 -1.16 -1.98
N GLY A 160 0.64 -0.11 -2.76
CA GLY A 160 0.77 -0.21 -4.20
C GLY A 160 2.04 0.46 -4.72
N LEU A 161 2.45 0.03 -5.90
CA LEU A 161 3.46 0.67 -6.72
C LEU A 161 2.94 0.72 -8.16
N VAL A 162 2.92 1.90 -8.77
CA VAL A 162 2.69 2.07 -10.21
C VAL A 162 4.05 2.32 -10.85
N VAL A 163 4.41 1.48 -11.81
CA VAL A 163 5.68 1.56 -12.55
C VAL A 163 5.36 1.81 -14.01
N PHE A 164 5.98 2.85 -14.59
CA PHE A 164 5.81 3.21 -15.99
C PHE A 164 7.13 3.62 -16.63
N GLY A 165 7.35 3.25 -17.89
CA GLY A 165 8.51 3.76 -18.61
C GLY A 165 8.65 3.26 -20.04
N HIS A 166 9.89 3.09 -20.47
CA HIS A 166 10.26 2.73 -21.84
C HIS A 166 10.58 1.24 -22.03
N LEU A 167 10.59 0.47 -20.95
CA LEU A 167 10.93 -0.97 -20.94
C LEU A 167 9.68 -1.84 -20.95
N ASP A 168 9.81 -3.06 -21.46
CA ASP A 168 8.80 -4.13 -21.27
C ASP A 168 8.96 -4.70 -19.85
N LEU A 169 7.97 -4.43 -18.98
CA LEU A 169 8.06 -4.76 -17.57
C LEU A 169 7.82 -6.25 -17.28
N ARG A 170 7.39 -7.05 -18.27
CA ARG A 170 7.22 -8.50 -18.09
C ARG A 170 8.53 -9.19 -17.73
N GLU A 171 9.62 -8.80 -18.38
CA GLU A 171 10.95 -9.37 -18.17
C GLU A 171 11.51 -9.01 -16.78
N LEU A 172 11.10 -7.86 -16.25
CA LEU A 172 11.57 -7.36 -14.96
C LEU A 172 10.71 -7.81 -13.78
N ALA A 173 9.46 -8.20 -14.00
CA ALA A 173 8.51 -8.53 -12.93
C ALA A 173 9.02 -9.58 -11.93
N PRO A 174 9.57 -10.73 -12.34
CA PRO A 174 10.10 -11.71 -11.39
C PRO A 174 11.19 -11.13 -10.49
N THR A 175 12.07 -10.29 -11.06
CA THR A 175 13.14 -9.61 -10.33
C THR A 175 12.58 -8.54 -9.37
N ILE A 176 11.59 -7.76 -9.80
CA ILE A 176 10.91 -6.77 -8.95
C ILE A 176 10.28 -7.45 -7.74
N VAL A 177 9.50 -8.51 -7.98
CA VAL A 177 8.83 -9.30 -6.93
C VAL A 177 9.85 -9.85 -5.95
N HIS A 178 10.90 -10.50 -6.45
CA HIS A 178 11.92 -11.10 -5.60
C HIS A 178 12.68 -10.07 -4.77
N ARG A 179 13.13 -8.96 -5.38
CA ARG A 179 13.88 -7.92 -4.67
C ARG A 179 13.07 -7.27 -3.56
N TYR A 180 11.81 -6.90 -3.80
CA TYR A 180 10.96 -6.36 -2.73
C TYR A 180 10.68 -7.40 -1.65
N PHE A 181 10.42 -8.66 -2.03
CA PHE A 181 10.20 -9.72 -1.04
C PHE A 181 11.42 -9.87 -0.11
N GLU A 182 12.63 -9.99 -0.67
CA GLU A 182 13.86 -10.14 0.11
C GLU A 182 14.18 -8.91 0.95
N GLU A 183 14.02 -7.71 0.38
CA GLU A 183 14.27 -6.45 1.09
C GLU A 183 13.37 -6.30 2.32
N VAL A 184 12.09 -6.63 2.18
CA VAL A 184 11.13 -6.64 3.30
C VAL A 184 11.45 -7.76 4.28
N TYR A 185 11.71 -8.98 3.80
CA TYR A 185 11.97 -10.14 4.66
C TYR A 185 13.27 -10.01 5.45
N SER A 186 14.24 -9.25 4.94
CA SER A 186 15.50 -8.96 5.62
C SER A 186 15.36 -7.94 6.76
N ALA A 187 14.21 -7.26 6.87
CA ALA A 187 13.96 -6.29 7.93
C ALA A 187 13.67 -7.00 9.27
N ASP A 188 14.64 -6.99 10.17
CA ASP A 188 14.46 -7.40 11.56
C ASP A 188 13.74 -6.32 12.36
N VAL A 189 12.56 -6.65 12.86
CA VAL A 189 11.71 -5.78 13.70
C VAL A 189 11.60 -6.28 15.14
N SER A 190 12.44 -7.23 15.57
CA SER A 190 12.50 -7.69 16.97
C SER A 190 12.65 -6.53 17.94
N HIS A 191 13.45 -5.51 17.57
CA HIS A 191 13.70 -4.33 18.39
C HIS A 191 12.46 -3.44 18.63
N PHE A 192 11.36 -3.66 17.91
CA PHE A 192 10.07 -3.00 18.20
C PHE A 192 9.33 -3.63 19.39
N LEU A 193 9.67 -4.87 19.76
CA LEU A 193 9.02 -5.62 20.81
C LEU A 193 9.93 -5.71 22.04
N ASN A 194 9.37 -5.44 23.21
CA ASN A 194 10.09 -5.62 24.47
C ASN A 194 9.85 -7.02 25.02
N PHE A 195 10.67 -8.00 24.63
CA PHE A 195 10.55 -9.38 25.11
C PHE A 195 10.85 -9.53 26.62
N ALA A 196 11.34 -8.50 27.31
CA ALA A 196 11.42 -8.51 28.78
C ALA A 196 10.06 -8.24 29.45
N ASN A 197 9.06 -7.72 28.70
CA ASN A 197 7.72 -7.48 29.23
C ASN A 197 7.00 -8.83 29.49
N PRO A 198 6.59 -9.12 30.74
CA PRO A 198 5.86 -10.34 31.08
C PRO A 198 4.57 -10.54 30.28
N GLU A 199 3.87 -9.46 29.92
CA GLU A 199 2.65 -9.53 29.12
C GLU A 199 2.92 -10.04 27.70
N ILE A 200 4.03 -9.63 27.09
CA ILE A 200 4.41 -10.08 25.74
C ILE A 200 4.81 -11.56 25.78
N ARG A 201 5.53 -12.00 26.81
CA ARG A 201 5.87 -13.41 27.01
C ARG A 201 4.62 -14.26 27.20
N GLU A 202 3.68 -13.78 28.01
CA GLU A 202 2.41 -14.46 28.22
C GLU A 202 1.61 -14.57 26.92
N LYS A 203 1.57 -13.51 26.10
CA LYS A 203 0.94 -13.56 24.77
C LYS A 203 1.61 -14.58 23.86
N LEU A 204 2.94 -14.64 23.81
CA LEU A 204 3.66 -15.62 23.00
C LEU A 204 3.38 -17.06 23.46
N ARG A 205 3.29 -17.28 24.77
CA ARG A 205 2.90 -18.56 25.37
C ARG A 205 1.46 -18.93 25.02
N MET A 206 0.52 -18.01 25.18
CA MET A 206 -0.89 -18.21 24.79
C MET A 206 -1.05 -18.47 23.29
N LEU A 207 -0.17 -17.92 22.45
CA LEU A 207 -0.18 -18.18 21.01
C LEU A 207 0.45 -19.54 20.64
N GLY A 208 0.86 -20.35 21.62
CA GLY A 208 1.47 -21.67 21.41
C GLY A 208 2.83 -21.62 20.72
N ILE A 209 3.49 -20.47 20.74
CA ILE A 209 4.72 -20.22 19.96
C ILE A 209 5.94 -20.81 20.66
N ALA A 210 6.10 -20.52 21.95
CA ALA A 210 7.12 -21.08 22.81
C ALA A 210 6.78 -20.77 24.29
N ASP A 211 7.16 -21.67 25.20
CA ASP A 211 7.08 -21.41 26.65
C ASP A 211 8.07 -20.31 27.07
N GLU A 212 9.19 -20.17 26.36
CA GLU A 212 10.18 -19.11 26.52
C GLU A 212 10.64 -18.58 25.15
N VAL A 213 10.89 -17.27 25.05
CA VAL A 213 11.40 -16.65 23.81
C VAL A 213 12.87 -17.03 23.62
N PRO A 214 13.25 -17.68 22.49
CA PRO A 214 14.65 -18.04 22.24
C PRO A 214 15.58 -16.81 22.23
N PRO A 215 16.83 -16.93 22.71
CA PRO A 215 17.80 -15.82 22.70
C PRO A 215 18.12 -15.28 21.30
N ASP A 216 17.95 -16.12 20.28
CA ASP A 216 18.18 -15.83 18.86
C ASP A 216 16.89 -15.54 18.09
N PHE A 217 15.77 -15.27 18.78
CA PHE A 217 14.49 -14.99 18.15
C PHE A 217 14.54 -13.71 17.29
N VAL A 218 14.21 -13.87 16.00
CA VAL A 218 14.08 -12.77 15.05
C VAL A 218 12.64 -12.65 14.58
N PHE A 219 12.01 -11.52 14.87
CA PHE A 219 10.73 -11.16 14.29
C PHE A 219 10.97 -10.43 12.97
N ARG A 220 10.60 -11.06 11.87
CA ARG A 220 10.64 -10.42 10.54
C ARG A 220 9.22 -10.04 10.12
N ILE A 221 9.10 -8.96 9.38
CA ILE A 221 7.92 -8.73 8.53
C ILE A 221 8.16 -9.40 7.17
N SER A 222 7.10 -9.63 6.42
CA SER A 222 7.22 -10.11 5.03
C SER A 222 6.10 -9.51 4.20
N THR A 223 6.11 -9.77 2.91
CA THR A 223 5.06 -9.27 2.03
C THR A 223 4.63 -10.31 1.03
N SER A 224 3.39 -10.18 0.57
CA SER A 224 2.89 -10.86 -0.62
C SER A 224 2.82 -9.85 -1.74
N VAL A 225 3.42 -10.17 -2.89
CA VAL A 225 3.56 -9.23 -4.00
C VAL A 225 2.78 -9.76 -5.20
N GLY A 226 1.91 -8.97 -5.80
CA GLY A 226 1.22 -9.33 -7.05
C GLY A 226 1.48 -8.30 -8.13
N VAL A 227 1.65 -8.71 -9.39
CA VAL A 227 1.95 -7.78 -10.49
C VAL A 227 0.88 -7.91 -11.57
N SER A 228 0.40 -6.79 -12.08
CA SER A 228 -0.50 -6.76 -13.23
C SER A 228 0.03 -5.79 -14.27
N PHE A 229 -0.09 -6.14 -15.54
CA PHE A 229 0.27 -5.27 -16.65
C PHE A 229 -0.96 -4.65 -17.32
N PHE A 230 -0.76 -3.51 -17.95
CA PHE A 230 -1.81 -2.87 -18.72
C PHE A 230 -2.30 -3.75 -19.88
N GLY A 231 -1.40 -4.44 -20.59
CA GLY A 231 -1.76 -5.41 -21.62
C GLY A 231 -2.68 -6.54 -21.12
N GLU A 232 -2.41 -7.11 -19.94
CA GLU A 232 -3.27 -8.14 -19.36
C GLU A 232 -4.66 -7.61 -19.00
N ALA A 233 -4.72 -6.39 -18.46
CA ALA A 233 -6.00 -5.74 -18.16
C ALA A 233 -6.79 -5.44 -19.44
N PHE A 234 -6.09 -5.05 -20.51
CA PHE A 234 -6.68 -4.80 -21.82
C PHE A 234 -7.34 -6.05 -22.41
N ASP A 235 -6.68 -7.21 -22.28
CA ASP A 235 -7.22 -8.50 -22.75
C ASP A 235 -8.41 -9.00 -21.94
N LYS A 236 -8.58 -8.51 -20.70
CA LYS A 236 -9.64 -8.97 -19.77
C LYS A 236 -10.95 -8.20 -19.89
N ILE A 237 -10.94 -6.99 -20.44
CA ILE A 237 -12.13 -6.15 -20.49
C ILE A 237 -12.98 -6.46 -21.74
N GLU A 238 -14.22 -6.88 -21.53
CA GLU A 238 -15.21 -6.94 -22.60
C GLU A 238 -15.87 -5.57 -22.76
N VAL A 239 -15.37 -4.78 -23.72
CA VAL A 239 -16.01 -3.50 -24.05
C VAL A 239 -17.04 -3.71 -25.15
N ALA A 240 -18.30 -3.37 -24.89
CA ALA A 240 -19.30 -3.19 -25.93
C ALA A 240 -18.87 -1.99 -26.81
N LYS A 241 -18.10 -2.28 -27.87
CA LYS A 241 -17.30 -1.31 -28.65
C LYS A 241 -18.08 -0.16 -29.30
N SER A 242 -19.41 -0.21 -29.36
CA SER A 242 -20.22 0.76 -30.10
C SER A 242 -20.76 1.95 -29.29
N GLN A 243 -20.66 1.96 -27.95
CA GLN A 243 -21.29 3.03 -27.13
C GLN A 243 -20.53 3.50 -25.89
N ALA A 244 -19.47 2.82 -25.45
CA ALA A 244 -18.77 3.18 -24.21
C ALA A 244 -17.92 4.46 -24.37
N LYS A 245 -17.99 5.37 -23.39
CA LYS A 245 -17.10 6.54 -23.33
C LYS A 245 -15.68 6.11 -22.99
N PHE A 246 -14.67 6.81 -23.51
CA PHE A 246 -13.27 6.53 -23.19
C PHE A 246 -13.00 6.47 -21.68
N THR A 247 -13.62 7.36 -20.90
CA THR A 247 -13.49 7.40 -19.44
C THR A 247 -14.04 6.14 -18.74
N GLU A 248 -15.05 5.50 -19.31
CA GLU A 248 -15.61 4.25 -18.77
C GLU A 248 -14.68 3.08 -19.05
N ILE A 249 -14.10 3.03 -20.26
CA ILE A 249 -13.10 2.04 -20.65
C ILE A 249 -11.84 2.19 -19.78
N GLU A 250 -11.37 3.43 -19.61
CA GLU A 250 -10.23 3.76 -18.76
C GLU A 250 -10.44 3.29 -17.32
N GLN A 251 -11.61 3.56 -16.73
CA GLN A 251 -11.93 3.09 -15.39
C GLN A 251 -12.01 1.55 -15.30
N ALA A 252 -12.56 0.88 -16.32
CA ALA A 252 -12.60 -0.57 -16.38
C ALA A 252 -11.19 -1.18 -16.43
N LEU A 253 -10.28 -0.58 -17.21
CA LEU A 253 -8.87 -0.98 -17.29
C LEU A 253 -8.17 -0.83 -15.93
N ILE A 254 -8.34 0.31 -15.27
CA ILE A 254 -7.79 0.56 -13.93
C ILE A 254 -8.29 -0.53 -12.97
N ASN A 255 -9.61 -0.75 -12.90
CA ASN A 255 -10.20 -1.76 -12.02
C ASN A 255 -9.65 -3.17 -12.31
N ALA A 256 -9.48 -3.52 -13.59
CA ALA A 256 -8.93 -4.81 -14.01
C ALA A 256 -7.46 -4.97 -13.56
N MET A 257 -6.62 -3.94 -13.68
CA MET A 257 -5.24 -3.97 -13.18
C MET A 257 -5.21 -4.22 -11.66
N PHE A 258 -6.01 -3.48 -10.88
CA PHE A 258 -6.11 -3.71 -9.44
C PHE A 258 -6.51 -5.15 -9.12
N HIS A 259 -7.60 -5.63 -9.72
CA HIS A 259 -8.12 -6.98 -9.49
C HIS A 259 -7.09 -8.08 -9.82
N LEU A 260 -6.38 -7.96 -10.95
CA LEU A 260 -5.36 -8.94 -11.36
C LEU A 260 -4.21 -9.01 -10.37
N ALA A 261 -3.65 -7.87 -9.97
CA ALA A 261 -2.54 -7.82 -9.02
C ALA A 261 -2.98 -8.23 -7.60
N ASP A 262 -4.22 -7.95 -7.19
CA ASP A 262 -4.77 -8.44 -5.92
C ASP A 262 -4.90 -9.97 -5.93
N THR A 263 -5.41 -10.54 -7.02
CA THR A 263 -5.55 -12.00 -7.20
C THR A 263 -4.18 -12.69 -7.11
N GLN A 264 -3.16 -12.15 -7.78
CA GLN A 264 -1.81 -12.71 -7.72
C GLN A 264 -1.19 -12.60 -6.31
N SER A 265 -1.35 -11.45 -5.65
CA SER A 265 -0.85 -11.24 -4.28
C SER A 265 -1.48 -12.26 -3.30
N LEU A 266 -2.79 -12.50 -3.41
CA LEU A 266 -3.50 -13.51 -2.61
C LEU A 266 -2.98 -14.93 -2.85
N ALA A 267 -2.69 -15.29 -4.10
CA ALA A 267 -2.10 -16.57 -4.44
C ALA A 267 -0.70 -16.73 -3.81
N HIS A 268 0.14 -15.69 -3.91
CA HIS A 268 1.47 -15.67 -3.30
C HIS A 268 1.41 -15.74 -1.77
N LYS A 269 0.49 -15.01 -1.14
CA LYS A 269 0.23 -15.07 0.31
C LYS A 269 -0.07 -16.48 0.78
N SER A 270 -0.90 -17.19 0.02
CA SER A 270 -1.31 -18.57 0.31
C SER A 270 -0.15 -19.58 0.15
N VAL A 271 0.73 -19.37 -0.83
CA VAL A 271 1.94 -20.19 -1.01
C VAL A 271 2.96 -19.89 0.10
N PHE A 272 3.20 -18.62 0.39
CA PHE A 272 4.13 -18.17 1.42
C PHE A 272 3.77 -18.74 2.79
N LYS A 273 2.50 -18.63 3.22
CA LYS A 273 2.04 -19.19 4.50
C LYS A 273 2.25 -20.70 4.61
N ARG A 274 2.00 -21.46 3.53
CA ARG A 274 2.23 -22.92 3.49
C ARG A 274 3.72 -23.25 3.65
N ASN A 275 4.60 -22.50 2.99
CA ASN A 275 6.05 -22.72 3.06
C ASN A 275 6.66 -22.27 4.39
N LEU A 276 6.10 -21.23 5.00
CA LEU A 276 6.60 -20.67 6.26
C LEU A 276 6.51 -21.69 7.41
N GLY A 277 5.45 -22.50 7.46
CA GLY A 277 5.26 -23.53 8.47
C GLY A 277 6.39 -24.57 8.51
N GLY A 278 7.01 -24.88 7.37
CA GLY A 278 8.15 -25.81 7.31
C GLY A 278 9.51 -25.16 7.60
N LYS A 279 9.67 -23.85 7.36
CA LYS A 279 10.95 -23.15 7.50
C LYS A 279 11.12 -22.43 8.83
N ASN A 280 10.06 -21.81 9.34
CA ASN A 280 10.06 -21.06 10.59
C ASN A 280 8.68 -21.23 11.26
N PRO A 281 8.47 -22.34 12.00
CA PRO A 281 7.19 -22.66 12.62
C PRO A 281 6.71 -21.58 13.60
N VAL A 282 7.65 -20.94 14.30
CA VAL A 282 7.42 -19.87 15.27
C VAL A 282 6.86 -18.61 14.57
N LEU A 283 7.50 -18.15 13.49
CA LEU A 283 7.01 -17.04 12.68
C LEU A 283 5.71 -17.40 11.94
N SER A 284 5.57 -18.66 11.52
CA SER A 284 4.32 -19.18 10.96
C SER A 284 3.18 -19.08 11.96
N GLY A 285 3.39 -19.46 13.23
CA GLY A 285 2.40 -19.32 14.30
C GLY A 285 1.98 -17.87 14.51
N LEU A 286 2.94 -16.94 14.52
CA LEU A 286 2.67 -15.50 14.59
C LEU A 286 1.81 -14.99 13.43
N TYR A 287 2.07 -15.47 12.22
CA TYR A 287 1.37 -15.01 11.01
C TYR A 287 0.03 -15.72 10.77
N ALA A 288 -0.16 -16.92 11.30
CA ALA A 288 -1.30 -17.76 11.01
C ALA A 288 -2.63 -17.15 11.47
N ARG A 289 -2.64 -16.30 12.52
CA ARG A 289 -3.85 -15.91 13.26
C ARG A 289 -4.70 -17.15 13.58
N MET A 290 -4.59 -17.64 14.80
CA MET A 290 -5.72 -18.31 15.43
C MET A 290 -6.94 -17.37 15.32
N SER A 291 -8.05 -17.87 14.76
CA SER A 291 -9.29 -17.12 14.71
C SER A 291 -9.60 -16.62 16.12
N ARG A 292 -10.24 -15.45 16.25
CA ARG A 292 -10.64 -14.89 17.55
C ARG A 292 -11.35 -15.92 18.45
N GLU A 293 -12.01 -16.91 17.85
CA GLU A 293 -12.60 -18.05 18.53
C GLU A 293 -11.61 -18.91 19.31
N VAL A 294 -10.42 -19.24 18.77
CA VAL A 294 -9.49 -20.12 19.51
C VAL A 294 -8.88 -19.39 20.70
N ILE A 295 -8.53 -18.11 20.55
CA ILE A 295 -8.07 -17.27 21.67
C ILE A 295 -9.18 -17.10 22.73
N HIS A 296 -10.44 -16.98 22.31
CA HIS A 296 -11.58 -16.90 23.22
C HIS A 296 -11.81 -18.22 23.97
N LEU A 297 -11.78 -19.34 23.25
CA LEU A 297 -11.93 -20.69 23.81
C LEU A 297 -10.81 -21.04 24.78
N GLU A 298 -9.55 -20.66 24.49
CA GLU A 298 -8.44 -20.88 25.42
C GLU A 298 -8.53 -20.01 26.67
N LYS A 299 -9.03 -18.77 26.55
CA LYS A 299 -9.35 -17.92 27.71
C LYS A 299 -10.42 -18.56 28.58
N GLU A 300 -11.50 -19.05 27.99
CA GLU A 300 -12.56 -19.75 28.72
C GLU A 300 -12.04 -21.03 29.37
N LEU A 301 -11.20 -21.80 28.67
CA LEU A 301 -10.57 -23.01 29.20
C LEU A 301 -9.69 -22.72 30.41
N ASN A 302 -8.91 -21.64 30.38
CA ASN A 302 -8.06 -21.23 31.52
C ASN A 302 -8.87 -20.74 32.72
N VAL A 303 -9.98 -20.02 32.48
CA VAL A 303 -10.93 -19.65 33.55
C VAL A 303 -11.54 -20.90 34.18
N CYS A 304 -11.94 -21.88 33.38
CA CYS A 304 -12.44 -23.16 33.88
C CYS A 304 -11.39 -23.93 34.69
N ARG A 305 -10.12 -24.00 34.23
CA ARG A 305 -9.02 -24.67 34.95
C ARG A 305 -8.74 -24.05 36.31
N GLN A 306 -8.69 -22.71 36.38
CA GLN A 306 -8.55 -21.98 37.66
C GLN A 306 -9.68 -22.32 38.63
N ARG A 307 -10.91 -22.35 38.13
CA ARG A 307 -12.10 -22.65 38.95
C ARG A 307 -12.11 -24.10 39.46
N ILE A 308 -11.60 -25.05 38.68
CA ILE A 308 -11.43 -26.44 39.11
C ILE A 308 -10.37 -26.52 40.22
N LEU A 309 -9.22 -25.86 40.05
CA LEU A 309 -8.17 -25.81 41.07
C LEU A 309 -8.66 -25.21 42.40
N GLU A 310 -9.45 -24.14 42.35
CA GLU A 310 -10.08 -23.53 43.53
C GLU A 310 -11.06 -24.49 44.24
N LEU A 311 -11.83 -25.26 43.46
CA LEU A 311 -12.76 -26.25 44.00
C LEU A 311 -12.04 -27.46 44.62
N GLU A 312 -10.97 -27.94 43.99
CA GLU A 312 -10.13 -29.01 44.52
C GLU A 312 -9.42 -28.61 45.81
N GLN A 313 -8.97 -27.35 45.93
CA GLN A 313 -8.40 -26.82 47.17
C GLN A 313 -9.45 -26.75 48.29
N LYS A 314 -10.66 -26.27 47.99
CA LYS A 314 -11.79 -26.27 48.96
C LYS A 314 -12.18 -27.68 49.41
N HIS A 315 -12.10 -28.67 48.52
CA HIS A 315 -12.45 -30.05 48.87
C HIS A 315 -11.38 -30.76 49.72
N LYS A 316 -10.13 -30.29 49.68
CA LYS A 316 -9.03 -30.78 50.54
C LYS A 316 -8.97 -30.11 51.92
N THR A 317 -9.75 -29.04 52.15
CA THR A 317 -9.80 -28.30 53.42
C THR A 317 -11.06 -28.57 54.26
N ASN A 318 -11.94 -29.45 53.78
CA ASN A 318 -13.04 -30.08 54.52
C ASN A 318 -12.72 -31.56 54.77
#